data_AF-A0A812K102-F1
#
_entry.id   AF-A0A812K102-F1
#
_cell.length_a   1.000
_cell.length_b   1.000
_cell.length_c   1.000
_cell.angle_alpha   90.00
_cell.angle_beta   90.00
_cell.angle_gamma   90.00
#
_symmetry.space_group_name_H-M   'P 1'
#
loop_
_entity.id
_entity.type
_entity.pdbx_description
1 polymer ?
#
loop_
_entity_poly.entity_id
_entity_poly.type
_entity_poly.pdbx_seq_one_letter_code
_entity_poly.pdbx_strand_id
1 'polypeptide(L)'
;PIRGSRMQTMSQQSQAQILESHSNLSHILEDRTHWSMRLLAEYPISLYVLVLVPALAQLAPMLVLATTTTRTATTSFNLVCNWLYTLLALGSVFLLGKALRSADFHLATSRLHLFVADFKLRWSEVSGKEWRKYLLAWCLMVFVAVASQVLQAWSVESDSGNDPVAKALQHVIEALSVFSFAVSSAIVMLAAYLQSHLLLGLDKSLDCWCCQVVNSMEFAPAVQSWNAMQALLKCISRELASTFLSLQILSSLGFVYFLAAAVTWIFREEPEILHTVVEGLASLPLVWLFLLGMRVCMHGADLTEKCRAIPAFVNQIPTNLDVDLDRQYLVRFITDSSAGFAVNDVKLTQELFMKQMIVFAGLLSGLVSIFSRLYF
;
A
#
# COMPACT_ATOMS: atom_id res chain seq x y z
N PRO A 1 6.06 -5.58 30.93
CA PRO A 1 5.67 -6.42 29.78
C PRO A 1 4.33 -7.16 29.94
N ILE A 2 4.13 -7.95 31.01
CA ILE A 2 2.96 -8.85 31.16
C ILE A 2 1.62 -8.11 31.23
N ARG A 3 1.57 -6.94 31.89
CA ARG A 3 0.33 -6.15 32.05
C ARG A 3 -0.19 -5.56 30.72
N GLY A 4 0.72 -5.22 29.79
CA GLY A 4 0.36 -4.66 28.48
C GLY A 4 -0.29 -5.70 27.56
N SER A 5 0.28 -6.91 27.52
CA SER A 5 -0.26 -8.02 26.73
C SER A 5 -1.69 -8.38 27.14
N ARG A 6 -1.98 -8.45 28.45
CA ARG A 6 -3.34 -8.76 28.95
C ARG A 6 -4.38 -7.70 28.56
N MET A 7 -4.03 -6.41 28.64
CA MET A 7 -4.95 -5.33 28.24
C MET A 7 -5.21 -5.34 26.74
N GLN A 8 -4.19 -5.61 25.92
CA GLN A 8 -4.37 -5.79 24.49
C GLN A 8 -5.37 -6.92 24.23
N THR A 9 -5.14 -8.13 24.78
CA THR A 9 -6.05 -9.28 24.58
C THR A 9 -7.48 -8.99 25.00
N MET A 10 -7.71 -8.32 26.13
CA MET A 10 -9.06 -7.93 26.57
C MET A 10 -9.73 -6.95 25.59
N SER A 11 -8.96 -6.01 25.03
CA SER A 11 -9.48 -5.11 24.00
C SER A 11 -9.83 -5.87 22.72
N GLN A 12 -9.06 -6.90 22.32
CA GLN A 12 -9.37 -7.70 21.13
C GLN A 12 -10.66 -8.51 21.35
N GLN A 13 -10.78 -9.16 22.51
CA GLN A 13 -11.97 -9.94 22.87
C GLN A 13 -13.23 -9.09 22.92
N SER A 14 -13.14 -7.88 23.49
CA SER A 14 -14.28 -6.95 23.52
C SER A 14 -14.70 -6.53 22.11
N GLN A 15 -13.75 -6.26 21.21
CA GLN A 15 -14.04 -5.94 19.81
C GLN A 15 -14.70 -7.11 19.08
N ALA A 16 -14.17 -8.33 19.26
CA ALA A 16 -14.74 -9.52 18.66
C ALA A 16 -16.18 -9.76 19.14
N GLN A 17 -16.45 -9.63 20.45
CA GLN A 17 -17.81 -9.78 20.99
C GLN A 17 -18.80 -8.74 20.45
N ILE A 18 -18.37 -7.48 20.30
CA ILE A 18 -19.18 -6.43 19.68
C ILE A 18 -19.51 -6.83 18.23
N LEU A 19 -18.51 -7.34 17.50
CA LEU A 19 -18.69 -7.78 16.13
C LEU A 19 -19.44 -9.13 16.02
N GLU A 20 -19.45 -10.00 17.02
CA GLU A 20 -20.15 -11.30 16.97
C GLU A 20 -21.64 -11.17 17.26
N SER A 21 -22.04 -10.28 18.16
CA SER A 21 -23.43 -10.10 18.64
C SER A 21 -24.48 -9.85 17.52
N HIS A 22 -24.05 -9.59 16.29
CA HIS A 22 -24.91 -9.27 15.16
C HIS A 22 -24.80 -10.30 13.99
N SER A 23 -24.18 -11.48 14.19
CA SER A 23 -23.60 -12.33 13.09
C SER A 23 -24.55 -13.33 12.44
N ASN A 24 -25.78 -13.46 12.93
CA ASN A 24 -26.75 -14.43 12.42
C ASN A 24 -27.17 -14.25 10.94
N LEU A 25 -26.66 -13.23 10.22
CA LEU A 25 -26.96 -12.95 8.80
C LEU A 25 -25.86 -13.37 7.79
N SER A 26 -24.73 -13.96 8.23
CA SER A 26 -23.53 -14.10 7.39
C SER A 26 -23.60 -15.14 6.26
N HIS A 27 -24.53 -16.09 6.31
CA HIS A 27 -24.51 -17.28 5.43
C HIS A 27 -24.81 -17.01 3.94
N ILE A 28 -25.22 -15.79 3.58
CA ILE A 28 -25.67 -15.42 2.22
C ILE A 28 -24.58 -14.69 1.41
N LEU A 29 -23.48 -14.26 2.03
CA LEU A 29 -22.48 -13.38 1.40
C LEU A 29 -21.15 -14.05 0.99
N GLU A 30 -20.98 -15.35 1.21
CA GLU A 30 -19.72 -16.06 0.94
C GLU A 30 -19.34 -16.16 -0.55
N ASP A 31 -20.31 -16.10 -1.46
CA ASP A 31 -20.11 -16.53 -2.86
C ASP A 31 -19.41 -15.47 -3.75
N ARG A 32 -19.09 -14.28 -3.21
CA ARG A 32 -18.34 -13.23 -3.92
C ARG A 32 -17.08 -12.78 -3.19
N THR A 33 -16.46 -13.67 -2.42
CA THR A 33 -15.10 -13.42 -1.94
C THR A 33 -14.20 -13.11 -3.14
N HIS A 34 -13.65 -11.89 -3.17
CA HIS A 34 -12.82 -11.42 -4.27
C HIS A 34 -11.66 -12.40 -4.49
N TRP A 35 -11.52 -12.91 -5.72
CA TRP A 35 -10.44 -13.80 -6.18
C TRP A 35 -9.05 -13.40 -5.64
N SER A 36 -8.78 -12.09 -5.56
CA SER A 36 -7.53 -11.53 -5.04
C SER A 36 -7.22 -11.91 -3.60
N MET A 37 -8.22 -11.93 -2.72
CA MET A 37 -8.05 -12.33 -1.31
C MET A 37 -7.81 -13.84 -1.21
N ARG A 38 -8.55 -14.64 -1.99
CA ARG A 38 -8.38 -16.09 -2.05
C ARG A 38 -7.00 -16.48 -2.55
N LEU A 39 -6.50 -15.82 -3.60
CA LEU A 39 -5.17 -16.07 -4.15
C LEU A 39 -4.06 -15.94 -3.09
N LEU A 40 -4.10 -14.87 -2.29
CA LEU A 40 -3.11 -14.63 -1.23
C LEU A 40 -3.29 -15.54 -0.01
N ALA A 41 -4.53 -15.86 0.35
CA ALA A 41 -4.83 -16.67 1.53
C ALA A 41 -4.62 -18.18 1.29
N GLU A 42 -5.05 -18.70 0.15
CA GLU A 42 -5.08 -20.13 -0.18
C GLU A 42 -3.76 -20.60 -0.83
N TYR A 43 -3.08 -19.74 -1.61
CA TYR A 43 -1.92 -20.14 -2.43
C TYR A 43 -0.60 -19.39 -2.11
N PRO A 44 -0.22 -19.14 -0.85
CA PRO A 44 1.01 -18.38 -0.57
C PRO A 44 2.28 -19.11 -1.02
N ILE A 45 2.32 -20.45 -0.95
CA ILE A 45 3.48 -21.25 -1.38
C ILE A 45 3.72 -21.05 -2.87
N SER A 46 2.67 -21.14 -3.69
CA SER A 46 2.76 -20.92 -5.14
C SER A 46 3.26 -19.50 -5.46
N LEU A 47 2.78 -18.49 -4.72
CA LEU A 47 3.24 -17.10 -4.89
C LEU A 47 4.71 -16.93 -4.46
N TYR A 48 5.14 -17.54 -3.37
CA TYR A 48 6.56 -17.51 -2.94
C TYR A 48 7.46 -18.16 -3.97
N VAL A 49 7.09 -19.33 -4.51
CA VAL A 49 7.86 -20.02 -5.54
C VAL A 49 7.93 -19.16 -6.81
N LEU A 50 6.80 -18.57 -7.23
CA LEU A 50 6.72 -17.73 -8.43
C LEU A 50 7.61 -16.47 -8.32
N VAL A 51 7.75 -15.90 -7.12
CA VAL A 51 8.61 -14.73 -6.85
C VAL A 51 10.08 -15.12 -6.66
N LEU A 52 10.35 -16.17 -5.87
CA LEU A 52 11.69 -16.50 -5.40
C LEU A 52 12.52 -17.22 -6.47
N VAL A 53 11.91 -18.11 -7.25
CA VAL A 53 12.65 -18.90 -8.25
C VAL A 53 13.30 -17.99 -9.32
N PRO A 54 12.59 -17.04 -9.95
CA PRO A 54 13.22 -16.13 -10.90
C PRO A 54 14.28 -15.23 -10.27
N ALA A 55 14.04 -14.72 -9.05
CA ALA A 55 14.98 -13.87 -8.34
C ALA A 55 16.29 -14.60 -8.01
N LEU A 56 16.20 -15.87 -7.55
CA LEU A 56 17.37 -16.70 -7.29
C LEU A 56 18.08 -17.13 -8.59
N ALA A 57 17.32 -17.43 -9.65
CA ALA A 57 17.88 -17.80 -10.95
C ALA A 57 18.74 -16.69 -11.55
N GLN A 58 18.49 -15.42 -11.21
CA GLN A 58 19.32 -14.28 -11.63
C GLN A 58 20.64 -14.16 -10.85
N LEU A 59 20.74 -14.69 -9.63
CA LEU A 59 21.95 -14.52 -8.80
C LEU A 59 23.18 -15.19 -9.43
N ALA A 60 23.02 -16.42 -9.94
CA ALA A 60 24.11 -17.17 -10.55
C ALA A 60 24.74 -16.45 -11.77
N PRO A 61 23.97 -16.05 -12.80
CA PRO A 61 24.55 -15.33 -13.93
C PRO A 61 25.05 -13.94 -13.55
N MET A 62 24.45 -13.27 -12.56
CA MET A 62 24.96 -11.99 -12.05
C MET A 62 26.31 -12.11 -11.34
N LEU A 63 26.58 -13.21 -10.63
CA LEU A 63 27.89 -13.47 -10.04
C LEU A 63 28.96 -13.69 -11.11
N VAL A 64 28.62 -14.42 -12.17
CA VAL A 64 29.51 -14.63 -13.33
C VAL A 64 29.77 -13.30 -14.06
N LEU A 65 28.74 -12.50 -14.30
CA LEU A 65 28.90 -11.21 -14.99
C LEU A 65 29.68 -10.19 -14.15
N ALA A 66 29.55 -10.25 -12.82
CA ALA A 66 30.27 -9.36 -11.91
C ALA A 66 31.78 -9.60 -11.89
N THR A 67 32.26 -10.77 -12.30
CA THR A 67 33.70 -11.05 -12.41
C THR A 67 34.25 -10.71 -13.79
N THR A 68 33.41 -10.65 -14.83
CA THR A 68 33.86 -10.47 -16.22
C THR A 68 33.63 -9.07 -16.77
N THR A 69 32.65 -8.32 -16.27
CA THR A 69 32.18 -7.07 -16.89
C THR A 69 32.05 -5.95 -15.86
N THR A 70 32.37 -4.72 -16.25
CA THR A 70 32.11 -3.53 -15.43
C THR A 70 30.61 -3.33 -15.27
N ARG A 71 30.13 -3.21 -14.03
CA ARG A 71 28.71 -2.95 -13.76
C ARG A 71 28.36 -1.52 -14.19
N THR A 72 27.36 -1.40 -15.04
CA THR A 72 26.74 -0.11 -15.37
C THR A 72 25.77 0.31 -14.25
N ALA A 73 25.57 1.62 -14.07
CA ALA A 73 24.63 2.15 -13.09
C ALA A 73 23.18 1.68 -13.36
N THR A 74 22.78 1.55 -14.63
CA THR A 74 21.48 0.98 -15.04
C THR A 74 21.27 -0.43 -14.51
N THR A 75 22.27 -1.31 -14.62
CA THR A 75 22.18 -2.67 -14.06
C THR A 75 21.98 -2.63 -12.55
N SER A 76 22.65 -1.70 -11.85
CA SER A 76 22.47 -1.52 -10.41
C SER A 76 21.05 -1.07 -10.05
N PHE A 77 20.47 -0.12 -10.79
CA PHE A 77 19.07 0.31 -10.58
C PHE A 77 18.09 -0.84 -10.78
N ASN A 78 18.20 -1.55 -11.91
CA ASN A 78 17.32 -2.68 -12.23
C ASN A 78 17.41 -3.78 -11.16
N LEU A 79 18.63 -4.08 -10.70
CA LEU A 79 18.88 -5.05 -9.63
C LEU A 79 18.23 -4.60 -8.31
N VAL A 80 18.55 -3.40 -7.83
CA VAL A 80 18.01 -2.89 -6.55
C VAL A 80 16.49 -2.79 -6.61
N CYS A 81 15.93 -2.32 -7.72
CA CYS A 81 14.50 -2.29 -7.96
C CYS A 81 13.89 -3.70 -7.87
N ASN A 82 14.42 -4.66 -8.62
CA ASN A 82 13.90 -6.02 -8.60
C ASN A 82 13.97 -6.64 -7.19
N TRP A 83 15.06 -6.42 -6.44
CA TRP A 83 15.20 -6.89 -5.06
C TRP A 83 14.21 -6.22 -4.10
N LEU A 84 14.02 -4.91 -4.17
CA LEU A 84 13.05 -4.20 -3.31
C LEU A 84 11.63 -4.66 -3.58
N TYR A 85 11.23 -4.80 -4.85
CA TYR A 85 9.92 -5.33 -5.22
C TYR A 85 9.76 -6.79 -4.81
N THR A 86 10.80 -7.62 -4.94
CA THR A 86 10.78 -9.03 -4.51
C THR A 86 10.63 -9.13 -3.00
N LEU A 87 11.43 -8.40 -2.22
CA LEU A 87 11.33 -8.39 -0.76
C LEU A 87 9.96 -7.90 -0.29
N LEU A 88 9.44 -6.84 -0.91
CA LEU A 88 8.11 -6.33 -0.59
C LEU A 88 7.00 -7.30 -1.01
N ALA A 89 7.13 -7.99 -2.14
CA ALA A 89 6.18 -9.01 -2.58
C ALA A 89 6.14 -10.18 -1.59
N LEU A 90 7.30 -10.72 -1.21
CA LEU A 90 7.42 -11.78 -0.19
C LEU A 90 6.84 -11.32 1.15
N GLY A 91 7.21 -10.13 1.61
CA GLY A 91 6.68 -9.53 2.83
C GLY A 91 5.16 -9.32 2.77
N SER A 92 4.62 -8.91 1.62
CA SER A 92 3.19 -8.72 1.41
C SER A 92 2.44 -10.04 1.44
N VAL A 93 2.92 -11.09 0.76
CA VAL A 93 2.30 -12.42 0.81
C VAL A 93 2.28 -12.95 2.24
N PHE A 94 3.39 -12.78 2.98
CA PHE A 94 3.47 -13.23 4.37
C PHE A 94 2.54 -12.45 5.32
N LEU A 95 2.69 -11.12 5.36
CA LEU A 95 1.99 -10.27 6.30
C LEU A 95 0.51 -10.16 5.97
N LEU A 96 0.15 -9.96 4.70
CA LEU A 96 -1.26 -9.91 4.28
C LEU A 96 -1.90 -11.30 4.31
N GLY A 97 -1.18 -12.35 3.95
CA GLY A 97 -1.68 -13.73 4.09
C GLY A 97 -1.98 -14.09 5.55
N LYS A 98 -1.13 -13.64 6.49
CA LYS A 98 -1.38 -13.78 7.93
C LYS A 98 -2.63 -13.02 8.37
N ALA A 99 -2.77 -11.76 7.96
CA ALA A 99 -3.95 -10.94 8.26
C ALA A 99 -5.23 -11.56 7.66
N LEU A 100 -5.19 -11.99 6.41
CA LEU A 100 -6.33 -12.60 5.71
C LEU A 100 -6.79 -13.90 6.37
N ARG A 101 -5.90 -14.67 7.01
CA ARG A 101 -6.27 -15.90 7.75
C ARG A 101 -6.72 -15.64 9.18
N SER A 102 -6.65 -14.40 9.65
CA SER A 102 -7.07 -14.03 11.00
C SER A 102 -8.60 -14.08 11.10
N ALA A 103 -9.12 -14.79 12.10
CA ALA A 103 -10.56 -14.88 12.35
C ALA A 103 -11.17 -13.48 12.62
N ASP A 104 -10.45 -12.64 13.38
CA ASP A 104 -10.84 -11.25 13.65
C ASP A 104 -10.97 -10.45 12.35
N PHE A 105 -10.04 -10.63 11.41
CA PHE A 105 -10.07 -9.94 10.12
C PHE A 105 -11.23 -10.41 9.24
N HIS A 106 -11.51 -11.72 9.19
CA HIS A 106 -12.67 -12.26 8.50
C HIS A 106 -13.99 -11.73 9.09
N LEU A 107 -14.09 -11.67 10.42
CA LEU A 107 -15.25 -11.11 11.10
C LEU A 107 -15.40 -9.61 10.80
N ALA A 108 -14.31 -8.86 10.81
CA ALA A 108 -14.30 -7.44 10.48
C ALA A 108 -14.69 -7.18 9.01
N THR A 109 -14.11 -7.92 8.07
CA THR A 109 -14.43 -7.77 6.63
C THR A 109 -15.85 -8.19 6.29
N SER A 110 -16.37 -9.27 6.88
CA SER A 110 -17.78 -9.66 6.71
C SER A 110 -18.71 -8.58 7.27
N ARG A 111 -18.38 -7.97 8.41
CA ARG A 111 -19.10 -6.83 8.98
C ARG A 111 -19.07 -5.61 8.06
N LEU A 112 -17.91 -5.29 7.52
CA LEU A 112 -17.77 -4.22 6.54
C LEU A 112 -18.68 -4.46 5.33
N HIS A 113 -18.74 -5.69 4.82
CA HIS A 113 -19.63 -6.05 3.72
C HIS A 113 -21.11 -5.91 4.06
N LEU A 114 -21.53 -6.31 5.27
CA LEU A 114 -22.90 -6.10 5.74
C LEU A 114 -23.25 -4.62 5.80
N PHE A 115 -22.39 -3.80 6.41
CA PHE A 115 -22.56 -2.34 6.42
C PHE A 115 -22.72 -1.80 5.00
N VAL A 116 -21.82 -2.16 4.07
CA VAL A 116 -21.88 -1.68 2.69
C VAL A 116 -23.15 -2.17 1.96
N ALA A 117 -23.61 -3.38 2.24
CA ALA A 117 -24.82 -3.96 1.64
C ALA A 117 -26.10 -3.25 2.09
N ASP A 118 -26.21 -2.92 3.37
CA ASP A 118 -27.39 -2.27 3.96
C ASP A 118 -27.69 -0.92 3.28
N PHE A 119 -26.66 -0.20 2.85
CA PHE A 119 -26.80 1.10 2.19
C PHE A 119 -26.97 1.03 0.66
N LYS A 120 -27.11 -0.17 0.09
CA LYS A 120 -27.26 -0.39 -1.37
C LYS A 120 -26.20 0.35 -2.21
N LEU A 121 -25.01 0.54 -1.65
CA LEU A 121 -23.91 1.18 -2.36
C LEU A 121 -23.54 0.35 -3.59
N ARG A 122 -23.29 1.02 -4.72
CA ARG A 122 -22.71 0.39 -5.92
C ARG A 122 -21.22 0.09 -5.72
N TRP A 123 -20.90 -0.68 -4.68
CA TRP A 123 -19.54 -0.97 -4.24
C TRP A 123 -18.72 -1.68 -5.32
N SER A 124 -19.34 -2.58 -6.07
CA SER A 124 -18.71 -3.26 -7.21
C SER A 124 -18.21 -2.29 -8.29
N GLU A 125 -18.93 -1.20 -8.53
CA GLU A 125 -18.53 -0.19 -9.52
C GLU A 125 -17.32 0.62 -9.03
N VAL A 126 -17.34 1.04 -7.76
CA VAL A 126 -16.24 1.78 -7.12
C VAL A 126 -14.98 0.91 -7.06
N SER A 127 -15.14 -0.33 -6.59
CA SER A 127 -14.09 -1.35 -6.54
C SER A 127 -13.48 -1.62 -7.91
N GLY A 128 -14.34 -1.83 -8.93
CA GLY A 128 -13.89 -2.09 -10.29
C GLY A 128 -13.14 -0.93 -10.93
N LYS A 129 -13.54 0.32 -10.66
CA LYS A 129 -12.80 1.51 -11.09
C LYS A 129 -11.42 1.57 -10.43
N GLU A 130 -11.33 1.25 -9.15
CA GLU A 130 -10.05 1.27 -8.44
C GLU A 130 -9.12 0.15 -8.96
N TRP A 131 -9.63 -1.08 -9.10
CA TRP A 131 -8.87 -2.19 -9.68
C TRP A 131 -8.25 -1.85 -11.05
N ARG A 132 -9.03 -1.23 -11.95
CA ARG A 132 -8.54 -0.80 -13.27
C ARG A 132 -7.38 0.17 -13.18
N LYS A 133 -7.35 1.09 -12.20
CA LYS A 133 -6.23 2.03 -12.01
C LYS A 133 -4.96 1.29 -11.64
N TYR A 134 -5.03 0.33 -10.70
CA TYR A 134 -3.88 -0.49 -10.30
C TYR A 134 -3.39 -1.38 -11.44
N LEU A 135 -4.31 -1.95 -12.22
CA LEU A 135 -3.96 -2.74 -13.39
C LEU A 135 -3.24 -1.91 -14.46
N LEU A 136 -3.78 -0.74 -14.81
CA LEU A 136 -3.16 0.17 -15.78
C LEU A 136 -1.78 0.66 -15.30
N ALA A 137 -1.68 1.02 -14.02
CA ALA A 137 -0.42 1.37 -13.37
C ALA A 137 0.62 0.24 -13.48
N TRP A 138 0.22 -0.99 -13.19
CA TRP A 138 1.08 -2.16 -13.32
C TRP A 138 1.54 -2.38 -14.76
N CYS A 139 0.63 -2.36 -15.73
CA CYS A 139 0.99 -2.50 -17.15
C CYS A 139 1.99 -1.43 -17.59
N LEU A 140 1.79 -0.17 -17.18
CA LEU A 140 2.71 0.93 -17.48
C LEU A 140 4.09 0.71 -16.86
N MET A 141 4.17 0.30 -15.59
CA MET A 141 5.45 0.00 -14.94
C MET A 141 6.20 -1.14 -15.63
N VAL A 142 5.50 -2.23 -15.97
CA VAL A 142 6.11 -3.37 -16.68
C VAL A 142 6.60 -2.93 -18.06
N PHE A 143 5.81 -2.14 -18.78
CA PHE A 143 6.24 -1.58 -20.06
C PHE A 143 7.51 -0.73 -19.92
N VAL A 144 7.58 0.16 -18.94
CA VAL A 144 8.78 0.98 -18.67
C VAL A 144 9.99 0.11 -18.33
N ALA A 145 9.82 -0.93 -17.51
CA ALA A 145 10.89 -1.85 -17.16
C ALA A 145 11.36 -2.69 -18.36
N VAL A 146 10.47 -3.10 -19.26
CA VAL A 146 10.85 -3.78 -20.51
C VAL A 146 11.61 -2.82 -21.42
N ALA A 147 11.10 -1.59 -21.60
CA ALA A 147 11.72 -0.59 -22.45
C ALA A 147 13.14 -0.22 -21.95
N SER A 148 13.33 -0.06 -20.64
CA SER A 148 14.66 0.22 -20.09
C SER A 148 15.66 -0.91 -20.35
N GLN A 149 15.22 -2.17 -20.25
CA GLN A 149 16.06 -3.35 -20.51
C GLN A 149 16.38 -3.50 -22.00
N VAL A 150 15.42 -3.25 -22.90
CA VAL A 150 15.64 -3.28 -24.35
C VAL A 150 16.63 -2.19 -24.78
N LEU A 151 16.48 -0.98 -24.26
CA LEU A 151 17.42 0.11 -24.54
C LEU A 151 18.82 -0.17 -23.98
N GLN A 152 18.90 -0.80 -22.80
CA GLN A 152 20.16 -1.24 -22.22
C GLN A 152 20.84 -2.30 -23.09
N ALA A 153 20.10 -3.32 -23.54
CA ALA A 153 20.58 -4.35 -24.44
C ALA A 153 21.15 -3.74 -25.74
N TRP A 154 20.42 -2.78 -26.31
CA TRP A 154 20.84 -2.07 -27.51
C TRP A 154 22.11 -1.25 -27.31
N SER A 155 22.26 -0.57 -26.16
CA SER A 155 23.51 0.16 -25.84
C SER A 155 24.71 -0.77 -25.68
N VAL A 156 24.52 -1.97 -25.14
CA VAL A 156 25.64 -2.92 -25.01
C VAL A 156 26.02 -3.53 -26.36
N GLU A 157 25.06 -3.73 -27.27
CA GLU A 157 25.35 -4.22 -28.61
C GLU A 157 26.20 -3.24 -29.43
N SER A 158 26.02 -1.94 -29.21
CA SER A 158 26.86 -0.87 -29.76
C SER A 158 28.33 -0.96 -29.32
N ASP A 159 28.57 -1.20 -28.03
CA ASP A 159 29.89 -0.95 -27.43
C ASP A 159 30.72 -2.23 -27.23
N SER A 160 30.08 -3.39 -27.10
CA SER A 160 30.76 -4.62 -26.73
C SER A 160 31.32 -5.37 -27.94
N GLY A 161 32.62 -5.67 -27.86
CA GLY A 161 33.30 -6.61 -28.76
C GLY A 161 32.59 -7.97 -28.86
N ASN A 162 32.99 -8.76 -29.85
CA ASN A 162 32.30 -9.99 -30.30
C ASN A 162 32.36 -11.20 -29.32
N ASP A 163 32.21 -11.06 -28.00
CA ASP A 163 32.00 -12.23 -27.14
C ASP A 163 30.51 -12.65 -27.13
N PRO A 164 30.11 -13.70 -27.88
CA PRO A 164 28.72 -14.12 -27.96
C PRO A 164 28.21 -14.69 -26.63
N VAL A 165 29.09 -15.22 -25.77
CA VAL A 165 28.68 -15.87 -24.51
C VAL A 165 28.24 -14.82 -23.50
N ALA A 166 29.00 -13.73 -23.37
CA ALA A 166 28.65 -12.61 -22.50
C ALA A 166 27.32 -11.97 -22.91
N LYS A 167 27.10 -11.75 -24.22
CA LYS A 167 25.84 -11.21 -24.78
C LYS A 167 24.65 -12.12 -24.46
N ALA A 168 24.78 -13.42 -24.72
CA ALA A 168 23.72 -14.39 -24.40
C ALA A 168 23.39 -14.41 -22.90
N LEU A 169 24.41 -14.41 -22.04
CA LEU A 169 24.23 -14.39 -20.59
C LEU A 169 23.51 -13.12 -20.11
N GLN A 170 23.86 -11.97 -20.68
CA GLN A 170 23.21 -10.71 -20.37
C GLN A 170 21.72 -10.73 -20.75
N HIS A 171 21.37 -11.16 -21.97
CA HIS A 171 19.95 -11.27 -22.37
C HIS A 171 19.15 -12.21 -21.48
N VAL A 172 19.76 -13.31 -21.01
CA VAL A 172 19.13 -14.21 -20.04
C VAL A 172 18.88 -13.50 -18.71
N ILE A 173 19.84 -12.72 -18.20
CA ILE A 173 19.68 -11.91 -16.98
C ILE A 173 18.55 -10.89 -17.15
N GLU A 174 18.53 -10.15 -18.26
CA GLU A 174 17.54 -9.12 -18.55
C GLU A 174 16.13 -9.72 -18.63
N ALA A 175 15.96 -10.84 -19.35
CA ALA A 175 14.69 -11.55 -19.47
C ALA A 175 14.20 -12.07 -18.12
N LEU A 176 15.08 -12.70 -17.33
CA LEU A 176 14.74 -13.14 -15.98
C LEU A 176 14.39 -11.95 -15.08
N SER A 177 15.11 -10.84 -15.18
CA SER A 177 14.88 -9.60 -14.42
C SER A 177 13.50 -9.02 -14.71
N VAL A 178 13.13 -8.91 -15.99
CA VAL A 178 11.79 -8.46 -16.40
C VAL A 178 10.71 -9.38 -15.85
N PHE A 179 10.88 -10.70 -15.97
CA PHE A 179 9.90 -11.67 -15.49
C PHE A 179 9.72 -11.57 -13.96
N SER A 180 10.83 -11.58 -13.22
CA SER A 180 10.83 -11.41 -11.76
C SER A 180 10.18 -10.08 -11.35
N PHE A 181 10.54 -8.98 -12.00
CA PHE A 181 9.96 -7.68 -11.72
C PHE A 181 8.46 -7.66 -12.00
N ALA A 182 8.00 -8.22 -13.13
CA ALA A 182 6.59 -8.25 -13.50
C ALA A 182 5.74 -9.03 -12.48
N VAL A 183 6.23 -10.19 -12.03
CA VAL A 183 5.57 -11.01 -10.99
C VAL A 183 5.56 -10.28 -9.65
N SER A 184 6.72 -9.84 -9.17
CA SER A 184 6.85 -9.17 -7.87
C SER A 184 6.01 -7.90 -7.81
N SER A 185 6.08 -7.06 -8.85
CA SER A 185 5.28 -5.84 -8.94
C SER A 185 3.78 -6.10 -9.04
N ALA A 186 3.34 -7.19 -9.69
CA ALA A 186 1.93 -7.58 -9.71
C ALA A 186 1.42 -7.90 -8.30
N ILE A 187 2.20 -8.62 -7.49
CA ILE A 187 1.85 -8.96 -6.10
C ILE A 187 1.82 -7.70 -5.22
N VAL A 188 2.80 -6.80 -5.37
CA VAL A 188 2.83 -5.52 -4.66
C VAL A 188 1.60 -4.67 -5.01
N MET A 189 1.23 -4.60 -6.30
CA MET A 189 0.04 -3.88 -6.76
C MET A 189 -1.24 -4.50 -6.22
N LEU A 190 -1.34 -5.82 -6.17
CA LEU A 190 -2.46 -6.54 -5.57
C LEU A 190 -2.60 -6.22 -4.07
N ALA A 191 -1.49 -6.24 -3.33
CA ALA A 191 -1.49 -5.92 -1.91
C ALA A 191 -1.90 -4.47 -1.63
N ALA A 192 -1.36 -3.51 -2.40
CA ALA A 192 -1.71 -2.11 -2.30
C ALA A 192 -3.18 -1.84 -2.71
N TYR A 193 -3.68 -2.53 -3.73
CA TYR A 193 -5.10 -2.50 -4.11
C TYR A 193 -5.99 -3.02 -2.97
N LEU A 194 -5.66 -4.16 -2.36
CA LEU A 194 -6.45 -4.73 -1.27
C LEU A 194 -6.51 -3.78 -0.05
N GLN A 195 -5.38 -3.21 0.34
CA GLN A 195 -5.34 -2.22 1.42
C GLN A 195 -6.19 -0.99 1.09
N SER A 196 -6.04 -0.42 -0.11
CA SER A 196 -6.80 0.76 -0.53
C SER A 196 -8.29 0.48 -0.68
N HIS A 197 -8.65 -0.70 -1.17
CA HIS A 197 -10.03 -1.15 -1.30
C HIS A 197 -10.73 -1.24 0.06
N LEU A 198 -10.06 -1.80 1.07
CA LEU A 198 -10.59 -1.89 2.43
C LEU A 198 -10.73 -0.52 3.08
N LEU A 199 -9.72 0.36 2.93
CA LEU A 199 -9.77 1.72 3.45
C LEU A 199 -10.91 2.54 2.82
N LEU A 200 -11.10 2.41 1.51
CA LEU A 200 -12.21 3.04 0.81
C LEU A 200 -13.57 2.48 1.24
N GLY A 201 -13.63 1.19 1.59
CA GLY A 201 -14.83 0.56 2.13
C GLY A 201 -15.21 1.17 3.47
N LEU A 202 -14.23 1.29 4.36
CA LEU A 202 -14.40 1.94 5.66
C LEU A 202 -14.81 3.41 5.53
N ASP A 203 -14.19 4.14 4.59
CA ASP A 203 -14.56 5.53 4.30
C ASP A 203 -16.03 5.66 3.90
N LYS A 204 -16.53 4.77 3.04
CA LYS A 204 -17.93 4.75 2.61
C LYS A 204 -18.88 4.30 3.70
N SER A 205 -18.48 3.35 4.55
CA SER A 205 -19.27 2.94 5.72
C SER A 205 -19.45 4.08 6.71
N LEU A 206 -18.44 4.95 6.90
CA LEU A 206 -18.58 6.16 7.71
C LEU A 206 -19.55 7.17 7.11
N ASP A 207 -19.49 7.41 5.79
CA ASP A 207 -20.47 8.29 5.09
C ASP A 207 -21.89 7.82 5.36
N CYS A 208 -22.10 6.51 5.24
CA CYS A 208 -23.42 5.93 5.36
C CYS A 208 -23.93 5.93 6.80
N TRP A 209 -23.06 5.67 7.77
CA TRP A 209 -23.38 5.84 9.19
C TRP A 209 -23.81 7.29 9.47
N CYS A 210 -23.10 8.30 8.94
CA CYS A 210 -23.49 9.70 9.08
C CYS A 210 -24.88 9.97 8.50
N CYS A 211 -25.18 9.46 7.30
CA CYS A 211 -26.51 9.56 6.69
C CYS A 211 -27.59 8.90 7.56
N GLN A 212 -27.31 7.74 8.16
CA GLN A 212 -28.26 7.05 9.04
C GLN A 212 -28.59 7.89 10.27
N VAL A 213 -27.59 8.48 10.93
CA VAL A 213 -27.79 9.33 12.11
C VAL A 213 -28.62 10.57 11.78
N VAL A 214 -28.38 11.20 10.62
CA VAL A 214 -29.19 12.34 10.15
C VAL A 214 -30.64 11.93 9.90
N ASN A 215 -30.86 10.77 9.28
CA ASN A 215 -32.20 10.33 8.89
C ASN A 215 -33.03 9.81 10.07
N SER A 216 -32.42 9.14 11.06
CA SER A 216 -33.16 8.62 12.22
C SER A 216 -33.38 9.67 13.31
N MET A 217 -32.44 10.61 13.49
CA MET A 217 -32.37 11.53 14.63
C MET A 217 -32.41 10.82 16.01
N GLU A 218 -32.21 9.50 16.05
CA GLU A 218 -32.15 8.69 17.27
C GLU A 218 -30.69 8.50 17.69
N PHE A 219 -30.23 9.27 18.67
CA PHE A 219 -28.81 9.28 19.06
C PHE A 219 -28.42 8.08 19.95
N ALA A 220 -29.33 7.50 20.72
CA ALA A 220 -29.06 6.33 21.55
C ALA A 220 -28.59 5.08 20.74
N PRO A 221 -29.30 4.62 19.69
CA PRO A 221 -28.82 3.53 18.84
C PRO A 221 -27.57 3.92 18.02
N ALA A 222 -27.37 5.21 17.75
CA ALA A 222 -26.17 5.70 17.08
C ALA A 222 -24.89 5.45 17.91
N VAL A 223 -24.97 5.45 19.25
CA VAL A 223 -23.84 5.10 20.13
C VAL A 223 -23.40 3.65 19.92
N GLN A 224 -24.35 2.72 19.88
CA GLN A 224 -24.06 1.30 19.70
C GLN A 224 -23.45 1.01 18.32
N SER A 225 -24.03 1.60 17.27
CA SER A 225 -23.50 1.47 15.91
C SER A 225 -22.12 2.13 15.75
N TRP A 226 -21.86 3.27 16.40
CA TRP A 226 -20.54 3.88 16.43
C TRP A 226 -19.50 2.99 17.13
N ASN A 227 -19.86 2.37 18.26
CA ASN A 227 -18.98 1.45 18.96
C ASN A 227 -18.60 0.25 18.08
N ALA A 228 -19.54 -0.29 17.30
CA ALA A 228 -19.25 -1.32 16.30
C ALA A 228 -18.34 -0.81 15.17
N MET A 229 -18.57 0.41 14.67
CA MET A 229 -17.72 1.05 13.65
C MET A 229 -16.28 1.27 14.15
N GLN A 230 -16.13 1.73 15.38
CA GLN A 230 -14.83 1.92 16.03
C GLN A 230 -14.10 0.57 16.19
N ALA A 231 -14.81 -0.47 16.63
CA ALA A 231 -14.24 -1.82 16.74
C ALA A 231 -13.78 -2.34 15.37
N LEU A 232 -14.59 -2.14 14.33
CA LEU A 232 -14.27 -2.48 12.95
C LEU A 232 -13.01 -1.77 12.45
N LEU A 233 -12.95 -0.44 12.59
CA LEU A 233 -11.79 0.37 12.22
C LEU A 233 -10.52 -0.09 12.93
N LYS A 234 -10.58 -0.28 14.25
CA LYS A 234 -9.43 -0.73 15.05
C LYS A 234 -8.97 -2.13 14.65
N CYS A 235 -9.90 -3.05 14.40
CA CYS A 235 -9.58 -4.41 13.99
C CYS A 235 -8.87 -4.42 12.64
N ILE A 236 -9.46 -3.82 11.59
CA ILE A 236 -8.84 -3.78 10.25
C ILE A 236 -7.49 -3.06 10.29
N SER A 237 -7.42 -1.94 11.02
CA SER A 237 -6.18 -1.17 11.14
C SER A 237 -5.06 -1.98 11.79
N ARG A 238 -5.35 -2.72 12.87
CA ARG A 238 -4.39 -3.59 13.55
C ARG A 238 -3.86 -4.69 12.64
N GLU A 239 -4.75 -5.37 11.93
CA GLU A 239 -4.38 -6.49 11.05
C GLU A 239 -3.60 -6.01 9.82
N LEU A 240 -3.90 -4.81 9.29
CA LEU A 240 -3.18 -4.24 8.15
C LEU A 240 -1.89 -3.49 8.53
N ALA A 241 -1.69 -3.15 9.81
CA ALA A 241 -0.60 -2.29 10.26
C ALA A 241 0.79 -2.78 9.82
N SER A 242 1.07 -4.08 9.95
CA SER A 242 2.39 -4.63 9.58
C SER A 242 2.66 -4.56 8.08
N THR A 243 1.68 -4.95 7.27
CA THR A 243 1.80 -4.91 5.80
C THR A 243 1.89 -3.47 5.30
N PHE A 244 1.12 -2.57 5.90
CA PHE A 244 1.19 -1.12 5.62
C PHE A 244 2.59 -0.57 5.94
N LEU A 245 3.12 -0.86 7.12
CA LEU A 245 4.45 -0.40 7.54
C LEU A 245 5.56 -0.94 6.63
N SER A 246 5.48 -2.21 6.23
CA SER A 246 6.42 -2.80 5.28
C SER A 246 6.40 -2.07 3.93
N LEU A 247 5.21 -1.75 3.41
CA LEU A 247 5.07 -0.95 2.19
C LEU A 247 5.70 0.44 2.33
N GLN A 248 5.45 1.15 3.45
CA GLN A 248 6.03 2.49 3.68
C GLN A 248 7.56 2.45 3.79
N ILE A 249 8.11 1.49 4.55
CA ILE A 249 9.56 1.40 4.77
C ILE A 249 10.28 1.09 3.45
N LEU A 250 9.84 0.04 2.73
CA LEU A 250 10.53 -0.39 1.51
C LEU A 250 10.35 0.61 0.35
N SER A 251 9.19 1.28 0.28
CA SER A 251 8.99 2.34 -0.72
C SER A 251 9.82 3.59 -0.43
N SER A 252 9.93 4.00 0.84
CA SER A 252 10.81 5.09 1.26
C SER A 252 12.28 4.77 1.01
N LEU A 253 12.71 3.53 1.28
CA LEU A 253 14.08 3.07 1.00
C LEU A 253 14.38 3.13 -0.51
N GLY A 254 13.45 2.69 -1.35
CA GLY A 254 13.57 2.80 -2.81
C GLY A 254 13.68 4.24 -3.28
N PHE A 255 12.91 5.16 -2.69
CA PHE A 255 13.01 6.58 -3.00
C PHE A 255 14.34 7.19 -2.57
N VAL A 256 14.84 6.88 -1.37
CA VAL A 256 16.15 7.33 -0.90
C VAL A 256 17.26 6.82 -1.82
N TYR A 257 17.19 5.57 -2.27
CA TYR A 257 18.13 5.03 -3.25
C TYR A 257 18.08 5.80 -4.58
N PHE A 258 16.88 6.08 -5.09
CA PHE A 258 16.69 6.92 -6.27
C PHE A 258 17.35 8.30 -6.11
N LEU A 259 17.09 8.98 -4.99
CA LEU A 259 17.68 10.30 -4.71
C LEU A 259 19.21 10.23 -4.64
N ALA A 260 19.76 9.24 -3.94
CA ALA A 260 21.21 9.06 -3.82
C ALA A 260 21.86 8.81 -5.19
N ALA A 261 21.25 7.99 -6.02
CA ALA A 261 21.76 7.70 -7.35
C ALA A 261 21.60 8.90 -8.31
N ALA A 262 20.55 9.71 -8.15
CA ALA A 262 20.42 10.98 -8.85
C ALA A 262 21.55 11.96 -8.50
N VAL A 263 21.99 12.01 -7.24
CA VAL A 263 23.20 12.78 -6.84
C VAL A 263 24.43 12.27 -7.58
N THR A 264 24.66 10.96 -7.59
CA THR A 264 25.84 10.39 -8.27
C THR A 264 25.81 10.70 -9.77
N TRP A 265 24.63 10.66 -10.39
CA TRP A 265 24.45 11.00 -11.80
C TRP A 265 24.83 12.46 -12.11
N ILE A 266 24.42 13.39 -11.25
CA ILE A 266 24.74 14.82 -11.38
C ILE A 266 26.23 15.09 -11.49
N PHE A 267 27.05 14.37 -10.72
CA PHE A 267 28.49 14.62 -10.63
C PHE A 267 29.32 13.88 -11.69
N ARG A 268 28.68 13.34 -12.74
CA ARG A 268 29.37 12.67 -13.84
C ARG A 268 29.94 13.69 -14.82
N GLU A 269 31.23 13.59 -15.14
CA GLU A 269 31.96 14.57 -15.96
C GLU A 269 31.48 14.63 -17.43
N GLU A 270 30.99 13.50 -17.98
CA GLU A 270 30.55 13.40 -19.38
C GLU A 270 29.21 12.63 -19.48
N PRO A 271 28.07 13.33 -19.50
CA PRO A 271 26.77 12.68 -19.62
C PRO A 271 26.42 12.39 -21.08
N GLU A 272 26.45 11.12 -21.47
CA GLU A 272 25.81 10.69 -22.71
C GLU A 272 24.28 10.70 -22.54
N ILE A 273 23.58 11.32 -23.49
CA ILE A 273 22.12 11.51 -23.45
C ILE A 273 21.40 10.15 -23.40
N LEU A 274 21.85 9.18 -24.20
CA LEU A 274 21.22 7.86 -24.26
C LEU A 274 21.30 7.15 -22.90
N HIS A 275 22.49 7.09 -22.28
CA HIS A 275 22.67 6.51 -20.96
C HIS A 275 21.81 7.20 -19.90
N THR A 276 21.73 8.54 -19.95
CA THR A 276 20.88 9.31 -19.04
C THR A 276 19.41 8.92 -19.16
N VAL A 277 18.89 8.80 -20.38
CA VAL A 277 17.48 8.40 -20.60
C VAL A 277 17.24 6.98 -20.08
N VAL A 278 18.18 6.06 -20.32
CA VAL A 278 18.07 4.68 -19.86
C VAL A 278 18.10 4.58 -18.34
N GLU A 279 19.02 5.27 -17.68
CA GLU A 279 19.09 5.34 -16.21
C GLU A 279 17.82 5.97 -15.62
N GLY A 280 17.32 7.05 -16.24
CA GLY A 280 16.06 7.69 -15.87
C GLY A 280 14.88 6.75 -15.93
N LEU A 281 14.69 6.04 -17.06
CA LEU A 281 13.63 5.04 -17.22
C LEU A 281 13.75 3.88 -16.23
N ALA A 282 14.96 3.38 -15.99
CA ALA A 282 15.22 2.31 -15.02
C ALA A 282 14.88 2.72 -13.57
N SER A 283 14.92 4.03 -13.28
CA SER A 283 14.61 4.55 -11.94
C SER A 283 13.12 4.76 -11.67
N LEU A 284 12.29 4.91 -12.72
CA LEU A 284 10.86 5.20 -12.61
C LEU A 284 10.07 4.21 -11.74
N PRO A 285 10.32 2.89 -11.78
CA PRO A 285 9.65 1.95 -10.87
C PRO A 285 9.87 2.27 -9.39
N LEU A 286 11.04 2.77 -8.97
CA LEU A 286 11.28 3.13 -7.57
C LEU A 286 10.47 4.35 -7.15
N VAL A 287 10.38 5.36 -8.03
CA VAL A 287 9.50 6.52 -7.82
C VAL A 287 8.04 6.08 -7.75
N TRP A 288 7.63 5.16 -8.63
CA TRP A 288 6.28 4.62 -8.61
C TRP A 288 5.98 3.88 -7.31
N LEU A 289 6.91 3.05 -6.82
CA LEU A 289 6.79 2.34 -5.55
C LEU A 289 6.57 3.31 -4.39
N PHE A 290 7.30 4.42 -4.37
CA PHE A 290 7.11 5.50 -3.42
C PHE A 290 5.72 6.13 -3.50
N LEU A 291 5.28 6.52 -4.71
CA LEU A 291 3.95 7.11 -4.92
C LEU A 291 2.82 6.15 -4.52
N LEU A 292 3.01 4.84 -4.76
CA LEU A 292 2.09 3.79 -4.33
C LEU A 292 1.99 3.75 -2.80
N GLY A 293 3.12 3.75 -2.10
CA GLY A 293 3.18 3.84 -0.64
C GLY A 293 2.45 5.08 -0.12
N MET A 294 2.78 6.26 -0.66
CA MET A 294 2.14 7.52 -0.27
C MET A 294 0.63 7.53 -0.53
N ARG A 295 0.15 6.94 -1.64
CA ARG A 295 -1.28 6.82 -1.95
C ARG A 295 -2.03 6.02 -0.90
N VAL A 296 -1.51 4.85 -0.51
CA VAL A 296 -2.13 4.02 0.53
C VAL A 296 -2.11 4.76 1.87
N CYS A 297 -1.02 5.48 2.17
CA CYS A 297 -0.88 6.30 3.38
C CYS A 297 -1.93 7.42 3.44
N MET A 298 -2.13 8.12 2.33
CA MET A 298 -3.13 9.18 2.20
C MET A 298 -4.54 8.64 2.48
N HIS A 299 -4.92 7.47 1.95
CA HIS A 299 -6.23 6.87 2.26
C HIS A 299 -6.43 6.59 3.76
N GLY A 300 -5.40 6.12 4.46
CA GLY A 300 -5.47 5.92 5.91
C GLY A 300 -5.54 7.24 6.69
N ALA A 301 -4.86 8.28 6.20
CA ALA A 301 -4.90 9.62 6.79
C ALA A 301 -6.26 10.29 6.63
N ASP A 302 -6.82 10.26 5.41
CA ASP A 302 -8.15 10.81 5.10
C ASP A 302 -9.24 10.13 5.95
N LEU A 303 -9.17 8.81 6.10
CA LEU A 303 -10.10 8.05 6.94
C LEU A 303 -10.06 8.52 8.41
N THR A 304 -8.86 8.82 8.91
CA THR A 304 -8.67 9.31 10.28
C THR A 304 -9.18 10.73 10.46
N GLU A 305 -8.90 11.65 9.52
CA GLU A 305 -9.43 13.02 9.59
C GLU A 305 -10.96 13.05 9.48
N LYS A 306 -11.53 12.17 8.66
CA LYS A 306 -12.98 11.99 8.60
C LYS A 306 -13.55 11.58 9.96
N CYS A 307 -12.95 10.60 10.63
CA CYS A 307 -13.36 10.21 11.99
C CYS A 307 -13.28 11.39 12.97
N ARG A 308 -12.30 12.29 12.82
CA ARG A 308 -12.14 13.49 13.66
C ARG A 308 -13.19 14.57 13.37
N ALA A 309 -13.71 14.64 12.15
CA ALA A 309 -14.74 15.60 11.75
C ALA A 309 -16.16 15.19 12.18
N ILE A 310 -16.41 13.88 12.34
CA ILE A 310 -17.74 13.34 12.68
C ILE A 310 -18.38 13.94 13.94
N PRO A 311 -17.69 14.14 15.08
CA PRO A 311 -18.28 14.79 16.25
C PRO A 311 -18.88 16.17 15.94
N ALA A 312 -18.15 16.99 15.17
CA ALA A 312 -18.62 18.32 14.78
C ALA A 312 -19.82 18.23 13.85
N PHE A 313 -19.83 17.28 12.91
CA PHE A 313 -20.97 17.00 12.04
C PHE A 313 -22.21 16.61 12.85
N VAL A 314 -22.10 15.66 13.79
CA VAL A 314 -23.22 15.23 14.64
C VAL A 314 -23.76 16.41 15.47
N ASN A 315 -22.89 17.27 15.98
CA ASN A 315 -23.29 18.45 16.75
C ASN A 315 -24.06 19.49 15.90
N GLN A 316 -23.90 19.48 14.58
CA GLN A 316 -24.61 20.38 13.66
C GLN A 316 -25.98 19.85 13.22
N ILE A 317 -26.33 18.61 13.56
CA ILE A 317 -27.64 18.03 13.21
C ILE A 317 -28.74 18.82 13.94
N PRO A 318 -29.70 19.43 13.22
CA PRO A 318 -30.74 20.23 13.84
C PRO A 318 -31.65 19.37 14.70
N THR A 319 -32.01 19.89 15.87
CA THR A 319 -32.91 19.26 16.84
C THR A 319 -33.99 20.26 17.24
N ASN A 320 -35.19 19.78 17.57
CA ASN A 320 -36.27 20.64 18.07
C ASN A 320 -36.06 21.07 19.53
N LEU A 321 -35.03 20.54 20.19
CA LEU A 321 -34.64 20.86 21.55
C LEU A 321 -33.49 21.88 21.53
N ASP A 322 -33.58 22.89 22.40
CA ASP A 322 -32.51 23.87 22.62
C ASP A 322 -31.22 23.19 23.10
N VAL A 323 -31.35 22.17 23.95
CA VAL A 323 -30.26 21.35 24.47
C VAL A 323 -30.64 19.87 24.38
N ASP A 324 -30.09 19.19 23.38
CA ASP A 324 -30.25 17.75 23.21
C ASP A 324 -29.11 16.99 23.92
N LEU A 325 -29.42 16.40 25.08
CA LEU A 325 -28.45 15.67 25.90
C LEU A 325 -27.95 14.37 25.24
N ASP A 326 -28.80 13.69 24.46
CA ASP A 326 -28.42 12.44 23.80
C ASP A 326 -27.46 12.72 22.63
N ARG A 327 -27.70 13.81 21.88
CA ARG A 327 -26.76 14.32 20.88
C ARG A 327 -25.41 14.67 21.52
N GLN A 328 -25.42 15.42 22.62
CA GLN A 328 -24.19 15.79 23.32
C GLN A 328 -23.43 14.57 23.85
N TYR A 329 -24.16 13.58 24.38
CA TYR A 329 -23.57 12.31 24.82
C TYR A 329 -22.91 11.58 23.64
N LEU A 330 -23.58 11.47 22.51
CA LEU A 330 -23.03 10.85 21.30
C LEU A 330 -21.76 11.60 20.81
N VAL A 331 -21.82 12.92 20.70
CA VAL A 331 -20.66 13.75 20.28
C VAL A 331 -19.47 13.52 21.21
N ARG A 332 -19.69 13.52 22.52
CA ARG A 332 -18.65 13.24 23.51
C ARG A 332 -18.12 11.81 23.40
N PHE A 333 -19.01 10.83 23.27
CA PHE A 333 -18.64 9.43 23.10
C PHE A 333 -17.74 9.23 21.87
N ILE A 334 -18.11 9.81 20.72
CA ILE A 334 -17.30 9.74 19.48
C ILE A 334 -15.93 10.38 19.70
N THR A 335 -15.90 11.56 20.31
CA THR A 335 -14.65 12.29 20.60
C THR A 335 -13.72 11.48 21.51
N ASP A 336 -14.25 10.94 22.61
CA ASP A 336 -13.50 10.17 23.59
C ASP A 336 -13.07 8.80 23.04
N SER A 337 -13.87 8.21 22.14
CA SER A 337 -13.57 6.94 21.49
C SER A 337 -12.29 6.98 20.64
N SER A 338 -11.94 8.18 20.15
CA SER A 338 -10.73 8.40 19.38
C SER A 338 -10.58 7.41 18.22
N ALA A 339 -11.64 7.19 17.43
CA ALA A 339 -11.58 6.34 16.24
C ALA A 339 -10.61 6.89 15.18
N GLY A 340 -10.17 6.03 14.27
CA GLY A 340 -9.26 6.34 13.18
C GLY A 340 -8.41 5.14 12.75
N PHE A 341 -7.65 5.31 11.67
CA PHE A 341 -6.67 4.33 11.21
C PHE A 341 -5.37 4.50 12.02
N ALA A 342 -5.01 3.47 12.78
CA ALA A 342 -3.82 3.43 13.62
C ALA A 342 -2.84 2.31 13.21
N VAL A 343 -1.58 2.69 13.04
CA VAL A 343 -0.48 1.76 12.78
C VAL A 343 0.35 1.68 14.06
N ASN A 344 0.39 0.49 14.70
CA ASN A 344 1.05 0.30 15.99
C ASN A 344 0.63 1.35 17.05
N ASP A 345 -0.68 1.51 17.24
CA ASP A 345 -1.29 2.48 18.17
C ASP A 345 -1.06 3.97 17.83
N VAL A 346 -0.31 4.29 16.76
CA VAL A 346 -0.14 5.65 16.25
C VAL A 346 -1.17 5.92 15.17
N LYS A 347 -2.06 6.89 15.41
CA LYS A 347 -3.03 7.32 14.40
C LYS A 347 -2.35 8.01 13.24
N LEU A 348 -2.68 7.58 12.03
CA LEU A 348 -2.22 8.20 10.82
C LEU A 348 -3.08 9.44 10.55
N THR A 349 -2.61 10.63 10.93
CA THR A 349 -3.30 11.89 10.66
C THR A 349 -2.79 12.53 9.37
N GLN A 350 -3.57 13.43 8.78
CA GLN A 350 -3.12 14.22 7.62
C GLN A 350 -1.90 15.08 7.97
N GLU A 351 -1.80 15.55 9.21
CA GLU A 351 -0.62 16.26 9.71
C GLU A 351 0.64 15.39 9.66
N LEU A 352 0.56 14.13 10.10
CA LEU A 352 1.70 13.20 10.06
C LEU A 352 2.10 12.88 8.62
N PHE A 353 1.12 12.69 7.73
CA PHE A 353 1.34 12.52 6.29
C PHE A 353 2.04 13.74 5.68
N MET A 354 1.58 14.96 5.98
CA MET A 354 2.21 16.20 5.48
C MET A 354 3.63 16.38 6.01
N LYS A 355 3.90 16.04 7.27
CA LYS A 355 5.27 16.03 7.83
C LYS A 355 6.18 15.09 7.05
N GLN A 356 5.71 13.89 6.72
CA GLN A 356 6.45 12.94 5.89
C GLN A 356 6.71 13.51 4.49
N MET A 357 5.70 14.12 3.85
CA MET A 357 5.85 14.77 2.54
C MET A 357 6.85 15.94 2.56
N ILE A 358 6.86 16.75 3.61
CA ILE A 358 7.83 17.86 3.76
C ILE A 358 9.25 17.34 3.83
N VAL A 359 9.50 16.24 4.56
CA VAL A 359 10.84 15.62 4.63
C VAL A 359 11.29 15.18 3.23
N PHE A 360 10.44 14.50 2.47
CA PHE A 360 10.79 14.06 1.11
C PHE A 360 10.94 15.22 0.12
N ALA A 361 10.08 16.24 0.21
CA ALA A 361 10.19 17.45 -0.61
C ALA A 361 11.46 18.24 -0.29
N GLY A 362 11.87 18.29 0.98
CA GLY A 362 13.14 18.89 1.41
C GLY A 362 14.34 18.16 0.82
N LEU A 363 14.33 16.83 0.85
CA LEU A 363 15.39 16.01 0.23
C LEU A 363 15.44 16.24 -1.29
N LEU A 364 14.29 16.24 -1.97
CA LEU A 364 14.21 16.50 -3.42
C LEU A 364 14.65 17.93 -3.78
N SER A 365 14.26 18.93 -2.99
CA SER A 365 14.68 20.32 -3.17
C SER A 365 16.20 20.49 -3.01
N GLY A 366 16.80 19.78 -2.04
CA GLY A 366 18.24 19.71 -1.89
C GLY A 366 18.94 19.21 -3.15
N LEU A 367 18.40 18.16 -3.79
CA LEU A 367 18.89 17.69 -5.09
C LEU A 367 18.79 18.76 -6.17
N VAL A 368 17.60 19.36 -6.33
CA VAL A 368 17.35 20.39 -7.35
C VAL A 368 18.28 21.59 -7.16
N SER A 369 18.58 21.98 -5.92
CA SER A 369 19.54 23.04 -5.61
C SER A 369 20.95 22.68 -6.07
N ILE A 370 21.42 21.45 -5.80
CA ILE A 370 22.71 20.95 -6.30
C ILE A 370 22.73 20.98 -7.83
N PHE A 371 21.66 20.50 -8.48
CA PHE A 371 21.49 20.57 -9.93
C PHE A 371 21.62 22.00 -10.46
N SER A 372 20.90 22.96 -9.86
CA SER A 372 20.88 24.34 -10.35
C SER A 372 22.27 25.00 -10.31
N ARG A 373 23.12 24.67 -9.34
CA ARG A 373 24.48 25.23 -9.21
C ARG A 373 25.51 24.66 -10.19
N LEU A 374 25.22 23.52 -10.78
CA LEU A 374 26.14 22.86 -11.72
C LEU A 374 25.86 23.25 -13.16
N TYR A 375 24.62 23.64 -13.47
CA TYR A 375 24.21 24.02 -14.83
C TYR A 375 24.14 25.54 -15.06
N PHE A 376 24.15 26.35 -14.00
CA PHE A 376 24.22 27.82 -14.05
C PHE A 376 25.44 28.29 -13.26
#